data_AF-A0A1Y3XND7-F1
#
_entry.id   AF-A0A1Y3XND7-F1
#
_cell.length_a   1.000
_cell.length_b   1.000
_cell.length_c   1.000
_cell.angle_alpha   90.00
_cell.angle_beta   90.00
_cell.angle_gamma   90.00
#
_symmetry.space_group_name_H-M   'P 1'
#
loop_
_entity.id
_entity.type
_entity.pdbx_description
1 polymer ?
#
loop_
_entity_poly.entity_id
_entity_poly.type
_entity_poly.pdbx_seq_one_letter_code
_entity_poly.pdbx_strand_id
1 'polypeptide(L)'
;MKFYQYLTAALCAVLLFTACSAPGKTPVAVSDPVSSAAATGQIVEDYDFRFIDRTAEKIEEYKTYDPAEGQPVPTLPRPEFLPTQDIAKKAGELCQSALGMDLSSQLIALCYMEDPNLSRTQSVVEASVPIPSNQENPLFQRAASVFLQMDSVTGDLFSYFLSPADGCTDPEQPQKDSWPQLAQDFCTAAGLGQIQSTEFTDEGSAHQDWLWAVLENGDTALFQFSTGNTLTYFENVTATGGQARVDALHEKDAIDR
;
A
#
# COMPACT_ATOMS: atom_id res chain seq x y z
N MET A 1 -34.60 -18.14 -35.06
CA MET A 1 -33.40 -18.93 -34.68
C MET A 1 -32.53 -17.99 -33.86
N LYS A 2 -32.70 -17.80 -32.54
CA LYS A 2 -32.49 -18.71 -31.39
C LYS A 2 -31.15 -19.45 -31.46
N PHE A 3 -30.14 -18.92 -30.76
CA PHE A 3 -29.39 -19.68 -29.76
C PHE A 3 -29.17 -18.78 -28.53
N TYR A 4 -29.52 -19.35 -27.38
CA TYR A 4 -29.61 -18.78 -26.03
C TYR A 4 -28.73 -19.64 -25.13
N GLN A 5 -28.32 -19.07 -23.98
CA GLN A 5 -28.09 -19.71 -22.67
C GLN A 5 -26.85 -20.62 -22.51
N TYR A 6 -25.94 -20.28 -21.58
CA TYR A 6 -25.96 -20.59 -20.13
C TYR A 6 -26.02 -22.09 -19.82
N LEU A 7 -25.01 -22.64 -19.15
CA LEU A 7 -25.11 -23.70 -18.14
C LEU A 7 -23.72 -23.88 -17.48
N THR A 8 -23.45 -23.41 -16.25
CA THR A 8 -23.67 -24.08 -14.95
C THR A 8 -23.35 -25.57 -14.87
N ALA A 9 -22.36 -25.86 -14.01
CA ALA A 9 -22.22 -26.97 -13.06
C ALA A 9 -22.30 -28.45 -13.53
N ALA A 10 -21.27 -29.23 -13.17
CA ALA A 10 -21.44 -30.59 -12.65
C ALA A 10 -20.18 -31.08 -11.91
N LEU A 11 -20.14 -30.83 -10.60
CA LEU A 11 -19.53 -31.76 -9.64
C LEU A 11 -20.48 -32.96 -9.52
N CYS A 12 -20.00 -34.19 -9.72
CA CYS A 12 -20.35 -35.38 -8.93
C CYS A 12 -19.75 -36.67 -9.52
N ALA A 13 -18.87 -37.25 -8.70
CA ALA A 13 -18.57 -38.66 -8.48
C ALA A 13 -19.25 -39.73 -9.36
N VAL A 14 -18.42 -40.62 -9.92
CA VAL A 14 -18.75 -42.06 -10.02
C VAL A 14 -17.53 -42.89 -9.60
N LEU A 15 -17.66 -43.52 -8.43
CA LEU A 15 -16.94 -44.71 -7.98
C LEU A 15 -17.48 -45.92 -8.75
N LEU A 16 -16.66 -46.69 -9.47
CA LEU A 16 -16.87 -48.13 -9.69
C LEU A 16 -15.54 -48.85 -9.98
N PHE A 17 -15.14 -49.67 -9.00
CA PHE A 17 -14.44 -50.96 -9.05
C PHE A 17 -13.49 -51.31 -10.21
N THR A 18 -12.23 -51.59 -9.86
CA THR A 18 -11.65 -52.95 -10.00
C THR A 18 -10.58 -53.17 -8.93
N ALA A 19 -10.85 -54.09 -8.01
CA ALA A 19 -9.87 -54.69 -7.12
C ALA A 19 -9.13 -55.82 -7.86
N CYS A 20 -7.80 -55.84 -7.80
CA CYS A 20 -6.99 -57.03 -8.04
C CYS A 20 -6.08 -57.23 -6.82
N SER A 21 -6.32 -58.31 -6.10
CA SER A 21 -5.61 -58.71 -4.89
C SER A 21 -4.40 -59.59 -5.20
N ALA A 22 -3.27 -59.39 -4.49
CA ALA A 22 -2.33 -60.44 -4.10
C ALA A 22 -1.48 -59.99 -2.89
N PRO A 23 -0.98 -60.91 -2.04
CA PRO A 23 -0.90 -60.70 -0.60
C PRO A 23 0.52 -60.57 -0.01
N GLY A 24 0.63 -59.78 1.06
CA GLY A 24 1.58 -59.99 2.16
C GLY A 24 2.91 -59.24 2.11
N LYS A 25 2.99 -58.08 2.80
CA LYS A 25 3.95 -57.73 3.87
C LYS A 25 3.90 -56.22 4.19
N THR A 26 3.60 -55.90 5.46
CA THR A 26 3.90 -54.67 6.24
C THR A 26 3.66 -53.28 5.61
N PRO A 27 2.89 -52.36 6.26
CA PRO A 27 2.75 -51.01 5.76
C PRO A 27 4.05 -50.23 6.03
N VAL A 28 4.77 -49.92 4.96
CA VAL A 28 5.86 -48.93 4.98
C VAL A 28 5.18 -47.57 4.83
N ALA A 29 5.21 -46.77 5.91
CA ALA A 29 4.78 -45.39 5.90
C ALA A 29 5.86 -44.51 5.25
N VAL A 30 5.67 -44.14 3.98
CA VAL A 30 6.39 -43.08 3.24
C VAL A 30 5.50 -42.82 2.01
N SER A 31 5.13 -41.60 1.59
CA SER A 31 5.76 -40.29 1.72
C SER A 31 4.67 -39.23 1.57
N ASP A 32 4.77 -38.14 2.33
CA ASP A 32 4.10 -36.88 1.99
C ASP A 32 4.42 -36.48 0.55
N PRO A 33 3.48 -35.91 -0.21
CA PRO A 33 3.83 -35.20 -1.43
C PRO A 33 4.51 -33.88 -1.03
N VAL A 34 5.83 -33.92 -0.89
CA VAL A 34 6.66 -32.72 -0.92
C VAL A 34 6.94 -32.36 -2.38
N SER A 35 6.64 -31.11 -2.71
CA SER A 35 7.20 -30.32 -3.81
C SER A 35 6.82 -30.66 -5.25
N SER A 36 5.84 -29.91 -5.77
CA SER A 36 6.09 -29.17 -7.01
C SER A 36 6.35 -27.70 -6.65
N ALA A 37 7.57 -27.25 -6.88
CA ALA A 37 7.95 -25.85 -6.80
C ALA A 37 7.11 -25.03 -7.78
N ALA A 38 6.32 -24.10 -7.25
CA ALA A 38 5.88 -22.91 -7.96
C ALA A 38 6.28 -21.73 -7.06
N ALA A 39 7.40 -21.09 -7.39
CA ALA A 39 7.70 -19.77 -6.89
C ALA A 39 6.71 -18.81 -7.56
N THR A 40 5.74 -18.32 -6.79
CA THR A 40 4.87 -17.17 -7.07
C THR A 40 4.10 -16.95 -5.77
N GLY A 41 4.15 -15.73 -5.21
CA GLY A 41 3.54 -15.43 -3.91
C GLY A 41 2.10 -15.97 -3.85
N GLN A 42 1.82 -16.82 -2.87
CA GLN A 42 0.51 -17.44 -2.72
C GLN A 42 -0.49 -16.34 -2.34
N ILE A 43 -1.44 -16.05 -3.23
CA ILE A 43 -2.56 -15.16 -2.92
C ILE A 43 -3.36 -15.82 -1.80
N VAL A 44 -3.53 -15.12 -0.67
CA VAL A 44 -4.34 -15.61 0.45
C VAL A 44 -5.73 -14.98 0.34
N GLU A 45 -6.75 -15.82 0.12
CA GLU A 45 -8.12 -15.38 -0.21
C GLU A 45 -9.10 -15.37 0.98
N ASP A 46 -8.66 -15.71 2.20
CA ASP A 46 -9.53 -15.88 3.38
C ASP A 46 -9.54 -14.67 4.34
N TYR A 47 -9.21 -13.48 3.83
CA TYR A 47 -9.03 -12.28 4.63
C TYR A 47 -9.80 -11.08 4.07
N ASP A 48 -10.06 -10.09 4.94
CA ASP A 48 -10.74 -8.82 4.61
C ASP A 48 -10.13 -8.12 3.37
N PHE A 49 -8.83 -8.36 3.13
CA PHE A 49 -8.12 -7.94 1.91
C PHE A 49 -7.26 -9.08 1.38
N ARG A 50 -7.24 -9.23 0.05
CA ARG A 50 -6.32 -10.14 -0.65
C ARG A 50 -4.95 -9.49 -0.76
N PHE A 51 -3.88 -10.25 -0.52
CA PHE A 51 -2.52 -9.72 -0.67
C PHE A 51 -1.55 -10.73 -1.31
N ILE A 52 -0.45 -10.19 -1.81
CA ILE A 52 0.71 -10.93 -2.29
C ILE A 52 2.00 -10.26 -1.78
N ASP A 53 2.89 -11.06 -1.19
CA ASP A 53 4.26 -10.64 -0.89
C ASP A 53 5.13 -10.82 -2.15
N ARG A 54 5.65 -9.70 -2.68
CA ARG A 54 6.52 -9.66 -3.88
C ARG A 54 7.98 -9.41 -3.54
N THR A 55 8.36 -9.46 -2.27
CA THR A 55 9.72 -9.15 -1.81
C THR A 55 10.76 -10.04 -2.47
N ALA A 56 10.53 -11.35 -2.53
CA ALA A 56 11.46 -12.28 -3.18
C ALA A 56 11.62 -12.02 -4.68
N GLU A 57 10.51 -11.68 -5.36
CA GLU A 57 10.53 -11.28 -6.78
C GLU A 57 11.34 -9.99 -6.97
N LYS A 58 11.12 -9.00 -6.11
CA LYS A 58 11.83 -7.72 -6.14
C LYS A 58 13.33 -7.86 -5.86
N ILE A 59 13.73 -8.73 -4.93
CA ILE A 59 15.15 -9.06 -4.70
C ILE A 59 15.80 -9.58 -6.00
N GLU A 60 15.13 -10.44 -6.76
CA GLU A 60 15.66 -10.95 -8.03
C GLU A 60 15.73 -9.85 -9.10
N GLU A 61 14.71 -8.99 -9.22
CA GLU A 61 14.72 -7.85 -10.14
C GLU A 61 15.90 -6.90 -9.84
N TYR A 62 16.13 -6.59 -8.56
CA TYR A 62 17.15 -5.65 -8.11
C TYR A 62 18.59 -6.11 -8.35
N LYS A 63 18.84 -7.41 -8.56
CA LYS A 63 20.20 -7.89 -8.94
C LYS A 63 20.71 -7.30 -10.25
N THR A 64 19.80 -6.82 -11.10
CA THR A 64 20.13 -6.19 -12.38
C THR A 64 20.21 -4.66 -12.30
N TYR A 65 19.90 -4.10 -11.13
CA TYR A 65 19.92 -2.67 -10.86
C TYR A 65 21.29 -2.25 -10.31
N ASP A 66 21.76 -1.04 -10.65
CA ASP A 66 22.96 -0.46 -10.06
C ASP A 66 22.55 0.27 -8.77
N PRO A 67 22.88 -0.24 -7.57
CA PRO A 67 22.52 0.43 -6.33
C PRO A 67 23.40 1.67 -6.17
N ALA A 68 22.85 2.84 -6.49
CA ALA A 68 23.42 4.10 -6.03
C ALA A 68 23.39 4.16 -4.49
N GLU A 69 24.35 4.89 -3.91
CA GLU A 69 24.44 5.08 -2.46
C GLU A 69 23.14 5.71 -1.92
N GLY A 70 22.53 5.06 -0.93
CA GLY A 70 21.31 5.56 -0.27
C GLY A 70 19.98 5.21 -0.97
N GLN A 71 19.91 4.22 -1.87
CA GLN A 71 18.63 3.74 -2.39
C GLN A 71 18.00 2.66 -1.49
N PRO A 72 16.67 2.60 -1.34
CA PRO A 72 16.00 1.49 -0.66
C PRO A 72 16.28 0.15 -1.37
N VAL A 73 16.55 -0.91 -0.59
CA VAL A 73 16.88 -2.24 -1.11
C VAL A 73 15.87 -3.27 -0.58
N PRO A 74 15.25 -4.10 -1.44
CA PRO A 74 14.38 -5.18 -1.01
C PRO A 74 15.06 -6.13 -0.01
N THR A 75 14.36 -6.46 1.07
CA THR A 75 14.87 -7.29 2.17
C THR A 75 13.82 -8.29 2.61
N LEU A 76 14.21 -9.54 2.89
CA LEU A 76 13.24 -10.55 3.32
C LEU A 76 12.61 -10.16 4.69
N PRO A 77 11.33 -10.47 4.91
CA PRO A 77 10.67 -10.24 6.19
C PRO A 77 11.39 -10.93 7.35
N ARG A 78 11.39 -10.29 8.52
CA ARG A 78 12.04 -10.79 9.75
C ARG A 78 11.02 -11.13 10.83
N PRO A 79 11.36 -11.97 11.81
CA PRO A 79 10.43 -12.38 12.88
C PRO A 79 9.88 -11.23 13.73
N GLU A 80 10.60 -10.13 13.85
CA GLU A 80 10.19 -8.92 14.57
C GLU A 80 9.20 -8.04 13.79
N PHE A 81 9.01 -8.29 12.50
CA PHE A 81 8.05 -7.54 11.70
C PHE A 81 6.62 -7.97 12.01
N LEU A 82 5.67 -7.06 11.82
CA LEU A 82 4.26 -7.39 11.87
C LEU A 82 3.93 -8.51 10.89
N PRO A 83 2.98 -9.39 11.23
CA PRO A 83 2.44 -10.36 10.29
C PRO A 83 2.02 -9.65 8.99
N THR A 84 2.43 -10.21 7.85
CA THR A 84 2.13 -9.66 6.52
C THR A 84 0.64 -9.39 6.30
N GLN A 85 -0.22 -10.23 6.90
CA GLN A 85 -1.66 -10.05 6.88
C GLN A 85 -2.11 -8.77 7.62
N ASP A 86 -1.54 -8.46 8.77
CA ASP A 86 -1.91 -7.29 9.56
C ASP A 86 -1.50 -6.01 8.84
N ILE A 87 -0.32 -6.03 8.19
CA ILE A 87 0.14 -4.95 7.31
C ILE A 87 -0.81 -4.77 6.13
N ALA A 88 -1.18 -5.86 5.44
CA ALA A 88 -2.11 -5.80 4.31
C ALA A 88 -3.48 -5.24 4.72
N LYS A 89 -4.00 -5.68 5.88
CA LYS A 89 -5.26 -5.18 6.42
C LYS A 89 -5.19 -3.69 6.71
N LYS A 90 -4.13 -3.23 7.40
CA LYS A 90 -3.95 -1.81 7.72
C LYS A 90 -3.83 -0.95 6.45
N ALA A 91 -3.06 -1.42 5.45
CA ALA A 91 -2.96 -0.75 4.15
C ALA A 91 -4.32 -0.64 3.44
N GLY A 92 -5.09 -1.73 3.41
CA GLY A 92 -6.42 -1.77 2.82
C GLY A 92 -7.38 -0.81 3.50
N GLU A 93 -7.51 -0.87 4.82
CA GLU A 93 -8.39 0.00 5.61
C GLU A 93 -8.03 1.48 5.43
N LEU A 94 -6.73 1.81 5.43
CA LEU A 94 -6.26 3.18 5.24
C LEU A 94 -6.58 3.70 3.83
N CYS A 95 -6.34 2.90 2.79
CA CYS A 95 -6.72 3.26 1.42
C CYS A 95 -8.23 3.49 1.28
N GLN A 96 -9.06 2.62 1.86
CA GLN A 96 -10.51 2.80 1.82
C GLN A 96 -10.94 4.08 2.53
N SER A 97 -10.32 4.40 3.68
CA SER A 97 -10.60 5.63 4.41
C SER A 97 -10.19 6.87 3.63
N ALA A 98 -9.01 6.87 2.99
CA ALA A 98 -8.50 8.01 2.24
C ALA A 98 -9.29 8.27 0.95
N LEU A 99 -9.82 7.22 0.33
CA LEU A 99 -10.52 7.30 -0.95
C LEU A 99 -12.06 7.27 -0.82
N GLY A 100 -12.60 6.89 0.34
CA GLY A 100 -14.03 6.71 0.55
C GLY A 100 -14.64 5.58 -0.29
N MET A 101 -13.87 4.56 -0.64
CA MET A 101 -14.29 3.48 -1.53
C MET A 101 -13.96 2.08 -0.98
N ASP A 102 -14.73 1.07 -1.37
CA ASP A 102 -14.45 -0.34 -1.02
C ASP A 102 -13.36 -0.91 -1.94
N LEU A 103 -12.28 -1.41 -1.33
CA LEU A 103 -11.11 -2.00 -1.97
C LEU A 103 -10.87 -3.44 -1.51
N SER A 104 -11.79 -4.06 -0.77
CA SER A 104 -11.67 -5.44 -0.26
C SER A 104 -11.35 -6.48 -1.36
N SER A 105 -11.83 -6.22 -2.58
CA SER A 105 -11.56 -7.06 -3.74
C SER A 105 -10.20 -6.81 -4.41
N GLN A 106 -9.47 -5.75 -4.07
CA GLN A 106 -8.18 -5.46 -4.70
C GLN A 106 -7.07 -6.37 -4.14
N LEU A 107 -6.11 -6.72 -5.00
CA LEU A 107 -4.92 -7.44 -4.58
C LEU A 107 -3.86 -6.43 -4.13
N ILE A 108 -3.55 -6.43 -2.84
CA ILE A 108 -2.51 -5.58 -2.24
C ILE A 108 -1.16 -6.25 -2.46
N ALA A 109 -0.23 -5.57 -3.13
CA ALA A 109 1.14 -6.03 -3.26
C ALA A 109 2.00 -5.44 -2.13
N LEU A 110 2.75 -6.28 -1.44
CA LEU A 110 3.67 -5.86 -0.38
C LEU A 110 5.13 -6.12 -0.80
N CYS A 111 6.01 -5.19 -0.48
CA CYS A 111 7.45 -5.32 -0.67
C CYS A 111 8.19 -4.77 0.56
N TYR A 112 8.94 -5.62 1.25
CA TYR A 112 9.76 -5.21 2.38
C TYR A 112 11.11 -4.71 1.89
N MET A 113 11.58 -3.59 2.43
CA MET A 113 12.80 -2.92 2.01
C MET A 113 13.59 -2.40 3.22
N GLU A 114 14.89 -2.27 3.05
CA GLU A 114 15.73 -1.44 3.91
C GLU A 114 15.99 -0.09 3.24
N ASP A 115 15.62 1.00 3.92
CA ASP A 115 15.93 2.37 3.49
C ASP A 115 16.84 3.04 4.53
N PRO A 116 18.12 3.28 4.20
CA PRO A 116 19.08 3.86 5.13
C PRO A 116 18.83 5.35 5.42
N ASN A 117 17.97 6.03 4.65
CA ASN A 117 17.71 7.46 4.82
C ASN A 117 16.62 7.76 5.84
N LEU A 118 15.92 6.73 6.30
CA LEU A 118 14.83 6.90 7.25
C LEU A 118 15.33 7.19 8.66
N SER A 119 14.69 8.13 9.33
CA SER A 119 15.17 8.65 10.62
C SER A 119 14.75 7.83 11.83
N ARG A 120 13.64 7.08 11.75
CA ARG A 120 13.11 6.28 12.87
C ARG A 120 13.46 4.80 12.81
N THR A 121 13.37 4.23 11.62
CA THR A 121 13.63 2.82 11.34
C THR A 121 14.37 2.74 10.02
N GLN A 122 15.10 1.67 9.78
CA GLN A 122 15.65 1.39 8.45
C GLN A 122 14.82 0.35 7.70
N SER A 123 13.79 -0.24 8.33
CA SER A 123 12.97 -1.28 7.72
C SER A 123 11.58 -0.75 7.42
N VAL A 124 11.16 -0.87 6.17
CA VAL A 124 9.84 -0.47 5.70
C VAL A 124 9.17 -1.57 4.91
N VAL A 125 7.85 -1.51 4.89
CA VAL A 125 7.03 -2.24 3.94
C VAL A 125 6.33 -1.23 3.04
N GLU A 126 6.56 -1.36 1.74
CA GLU A 126 5.80 -0.66 0.72
C GLU A 126 4.58 -1.50 0.35
N ALA A 127 3.40 -0.91 0.49
CA ALA A 127 2.16 -1.47 0.00
C ALA A 127 1.73 -0.74 -1.27
N SER A 128 1.45 -1.49 -2.33
CA SER A 128 0.86 -0.97 -3.56
C SER A 128 -0.56 -1.53 -3.72
N VAL A 129 -1.53 -0.62 -3.80
CA VAL A 129 -2.94 -0.96 -3.92
C VAL A 129 -3.47 -0.41 -5.25
N PRO A 130 -3.78 -1.28 -6.22
CA PRO A 130 -4.38 -0.84 -7.47
C PRO A 130 -5.79 -0.32 -7.21
N ILE A 131 -6.14 0.79 -7.84
CA ILE A 131 -7.46 1.41 -7.74
C ILE A 131 -8.26 1.03 -8.98
N PRO A 132 -9.48 0.47 -8.82
CA PRO A 132 -10.31 0.13 -9.95
C PRO A 132 -10.73 1.40 -10.70
N SER A 133 -10.73 1.33 -12.03
CA SER A 133 -11.15 2.46 -12.84
C SER A 133 -12.61 2.84 -12.57
N ASN A 134 -12.91 4.13 -12.44
CA ASN A 134 -14.24 4.67 -12.20
C ASN A 134 -14.56 5.78 -13.21
N GLN A 135 -15.67 5.65 -13.95
CA GLN A 135 -16.13 6.69 -14.88
C GLN A 135 -16.68 7.93 -14.17
N GLU A 136 -17.15 7.78 -12.93
CA GLU A 136 -17.74 8.86 -12.13
C GLU A 136 -16.67 9.68 -11.39
N ASN A 137 -15.48 9.12 -11.16
CA ASN A 137 -14.37 9.84 -10.53
C ASN A 137 -13.26 10.14 -11.57
N PRO A 138 -13.04 11.42 -11.94
CA PRO A 138 -11.99 11.84 -12.87
C PRO A 138 -10.58 11.36 -12.52
N LEU A 139 -10.23 11.26 -11.23
CA LEU A 139 -8.93 10.78 -10.76
C LEU A 139 -8.70 9.30 -11.04
N PHE A 140 -9.78 8.53 -11.23
CA PHE A 140 -9.74 7.09 -11.43
C PHE A 140 -10.31 6.68 -12.78
N GLN A 141 -10.47 7.59 -13.75
CA GLN A 141 -10.97 7.22 -15.10
C GLN A 141 -10.10 6.17 -15.81
N ARG A 142 -8.86 5.99 -15.35
CA ARG A 142 -7.87 5.03 -15.83
C ARG A 142 -7.20 4.34 -14.62
N ALA A 143 -6.31 3.38 -14.88
CA ALA A 143 -5.63 2.64 -13.82
C ALA A 143 -4.77 3.57 -12.95
N ALA A 144 -5.13 3.69 -11.67
CA ALA A 144 -4.39 4.42 -10.65
C ALA A 144 -3.90 3.46 -9.56
N SER A 145 -2.92 3.88 -8.78
CA SER A 145 -2.41 3.09 -7.65
C SER A 145 -2.13 3.98 -6.45
N VAL A 146 -2.42 3.48 -5.27
CA VAL A 146 -1.91 4.03 -4.01
C VAL A 146 -0.65 3.29 -3.61
N PHE A 147 0.33 4.04 -3.13
CA PHE A 147 1.56 3.55 -2.52
C PHE A 147 1.61 4.03 -1.08
N LEU A 148 1.87 3.12 -0.15
CA LEU A 148 2.06 3.45 1.27
C LEU A 148 3.40 2.91 1.71
N GLN A 149 4.12 3.69 2.51
CA GLN A 149 5.30 3.20 3.23
C GLN A 149 4.99 3.19 4.72
N MET A 150 5.12 2.01 5.31
CA MET A 150 4.86 1.79 6.72
C MET A 150 6.07 1.19 7.41
N ASP A 151 6.24 1.48 8.69
CA ASP A 151 7.17 0.79 9.57
C ASP A 151 6.82 -0.70 9.60
N SER A 152 7.78 -1.57 9.29
CA SER A 152 7.52 -3.01 9.24
C SER A 152 7.31 -3.65 10.60
N VAL A 153 7.66 -2.98 11.71
CA VAL A 153 7.57 -3.47 13.10
C VAL A 153 6.32 -2.92 13.80
N THR A 154 5.97 -1.65 13.58
CA THR A 154 4.82 -1.02 14.25
C THR A 154 3.62 -0.84 13.33
N GLY A 155 3.83 -0.87 12.02
CA GLY A 155 2.83 -0.53 11.02
C GLY A 155 2.56 0.97 10.93
N ASP A 156 3.31 1.82 11.61
CA ASP A 156 3.13 3.27 11.55
C ASP A 156 3.35 3.80 10.14
N LEU A 157 2.50 4.71 9.70
CA LEU A 157 2.56 5.26 8.35
C LEU A 157 3.64 6.34 8.26
N PHE A 158 4.60 6.17 7.35
CA PHE A 158 5.57 7.22 6.99
C PHE A 158 5.07 8.07 5.84
N SER A 159 4.54 7.43 4.78
CA SER A 159 4.08 8.14 3.60
C SER A 159 2.91 7.44 2.92
N TYR A 160 2.12 8.25 2.22
CA TYR A 160 1.06 7.84 1.33
C TYR A 160 1.17 8.66 0.06
N PHE A 161 1.05 8.00 -1.09
CA PHE A 161 1.05 8.65 -2.39
C PHE A 161 0.00 8.00 -3.28
N LEU A 162 -0.91 8.82 -3.80
CA LEU A 162 -1.79 8.43 -4.88
C LEU A 162 -1.14 8.81 -6.20
N SER A 163 -0.82 7.80 -7.00
CA SER A 163 -0.38 7.97 -8.39
C SER A 163 -1.61 7.90 -9.31
N PRO A 164 -2.18 9.04 -9.73
CA PRO A 164 -3.25 9.03 -10.71
C PRO A 164 -2.72 8.57 -12.06
N ALA A 165 -3.61 8.04 -12.89
CA ALA A 165 -3.27 7.72 -14.26
C ALA A 165 -2.98 8.98 -15.09
N ASP A 166 -2.16 8.84 -16.13
CA ASP A 166 -1.90 9.93 -17.07
C ASP A 166 -3.20 10.52 -17.65
N GLY A 167 -3.31 11.86 -17.60
CA GLY A 167 -4.43 12.61 -18.15
C GLY A 167 -5.63 12.78 -17.22
N CYS A 168 -5.52 12.37 -15.95
CA CYS A 168 -6.47 12.76 -14.92
C CYS A 168 -6.42 14.27 -14.69
N THR A 169 -7.56 14.93 -14.87
CA THR A 169 -7.76 16.32 -14.48
C THR A 169 -8.83 16.36 -13.42
N ASP A 170 -8.53 17.00 -12.31
CA ASP A 170 -9.51 17.27 -11.29
C ASP A 170 -10.39 18.45 -11.73
N PRO A 171 -11.71 18.26 -11.93
CA PRO A 171 -12.55 19.29 -12.54
C PRO A 171 -12.96 20.39 -11.55
N GLU A 172 -12.70 20.23 -10.25
CA GLU A 172 -13.18 21.15 -9.21
C GLU A 172 -12.10 22.13 -8.74
N GLN A 173 -12.49 23.17 -8.00
CA GLN A 173 -11.54 24.07 -7.33
C GLN A 173 -11.25 23.57 -5.92
N PRO A 174 -9.99 23.68 -5.43
CA PRO A 174 -9.61 23.15 -4.14
C PRO A 174 -10.40 23.83 -3.01
N GLN A 175 -11.05 23.02 -2.18
CA GLN A 175 -11.80 23.51 -1.02
C GLN A 175 -10.91 23.47 0.23
N LYS A 176 -9.88 24.32 0.24
CA LYS A 176 -8.83 24.33 1.28
C LYS A 176 -9.36 24.40 2.71
N ASP A 177 -10.48 25.10 2.93
CA ASP A 177 -11.11 25.22 4.25
C ASP A 177 -11.50 23.86 4.88
N SER A 178 -11.71 22.82 4.06
CA SER A 178 -12.04 21.47 4.53
C SER A 178 -10.81 20.61 4.85
N TRP A 179 -9.63 20.99 4.36
CA TRP A 179 -8.43 20.16 4.42
C TRP A 179 -7.95 19.85 5.85
N PRO A 180 -8.00 20.78 6.83
CA PRO A 180 -7.63 20.45 8.20
C PRO A 180 -8.46 19.30 8.79
N GLN A 181 -9.77 19.27 8.50
CA GLN A 181 -10.63 18.19 8.98
C GLN A 181 -10.34 16.88 8.24
N LEU A 182 -10.15 16.92 6.92
CA LEU A 182 -9.80 15.74 6.13
C LEU A 182 -8.45 15.14 6.56
N ALA A 183 -7.46 15.99 6.85
CA ALA A 183 -6.17 15.58 7.39
C ALA A 183 -6.33 14.95 8.78
N GLN A 184 -7.19 15.51 9.64
CA GLN A 184 -7.46 14.94 10.96
C GLN A 184 -8.17 13.58 10.86
N ASP A 185 -9.13 13.42 9.95
CA ASP A 185 -9.82 12.15 9.72
C ASP A 185 -8.83 11.08 9.23
N PHE A 186 -7.94 11.45 8.30
CA PHE A 186 -6.86 10.58 7.84
C PHE A 186 -5.88 10.19 8.95
N CYS A 187 -5.41 11.15 9.76
CA CYS A 187 -4.54 10.88 10.91
C CYS A 187 -5.19 9.91 11.90
N THR A 188 -6.51 10.05 12.12
CA THR A 188 -7.28 9.15 12.99
C THR A 188 -7.30 7.74 12.41
N ALA A 189 -7.59 7.59 11.11
CA ALA A 189 -7.60 6.30 10.43
C ALA A 189 -6.21 5.62 10.39
N ALA A 190 -5.15 6.42 10.21
CA ALA A 190 -3.77 5.93 10.20
C ALA A 190 -3.21 5.63 11.60
N GLY A 191 -3.90 6.03 12.67
CA GLY A 191 -3.43 5.90 14.05
C GLY A 191 -2.31 6.87 14.42
N LEU A 192 -2.20 8.01 13.73
CA LEU A 192 -1.15 9.02 13.92
C LEU A 192 -1.44 10.02 15.05
N GLY A 193 -2.64 9.96 15.64
CA GLY A 193 -3.07 10.83 16.73
C GLY A 193 -3.78 12.10 16.26
N GLN A 194 -3.83 13.11 17.15
CA GLN A 194 -4.46 14.39 16.87
C GLN A 194 -3.50 15.40 16.25
N ILE A 195 -4.02 16.27 15.39
CA ILE A 195 -3.32 17.43 14.86
C ILE A 195 -3.46 18.59 15.86
N GLN A 196 -2.34 19.16 16.27
CA GLN A 196 -2.28 20.28 17.21
C GLN A 196 -2.41 21.63 16.50
N SER A 197 -1.83 21.74 15.30
CA SER A 197 -1.89 22.95 14.49
C SER A 197 -1.70 22.62 13.02
N THR A 198 -2.22 23.48 12.15
CA THR A 198 -2.04 23.40 10.71
C THR A 198 -1.66 24.75 10.12
N GLU A 199 -0.86 24.73 9.07
CA GLU A 199 -0.45 25.90 8.30
C GLU A 199 -0.43 25.57 6.80
N PHE A 200 -0.95 26.45 5.96
CA PHE A 200 -0.83 26.27 4.51
C PHE A 200 0.52 26.81 4.04
N THR A 201 1.14 26.13 3.07
CA THR A 201 2.29 26.70 2.34
C THR A 201 1.90 28.02 1.68
N ASP A 202 2.80 29.00 1.74
CA ASP A 202 2.58 30.33 1.19
C ASP A 202 2.31 30.32 -0.33
N GLU A 203 1.50 31.27 -0.78
CA GLU A 203 1.24 31.49 -2.21
C GLU A 203 2.54 31.78 -2.96
N GLY A 204 2.80 31.04 -4.04
CA GLY A 204 4.00 31.19 -4.87
C GLY A 204 5.06 30.09 -4.68
N SER A 205 5.00 29.28 -3.62
CA SER A 205 5.91 28.12 -3.46
C SER A 205 5.75 27.09 -4.60
N ALA A 206 6.82 26.37 -4.94
CA ALA A 206 6.76 25.18 -5.78
C ALA A 206 5.87 24.07 -5.19
N HIS A 207 5.61 24.13 -3.88
CA HIS A 207 4.66 23.29 -3.15
C HIS A 207 3.38 24.08 -2.81
N GLN A 208 2.93 24.97 -3.69
CA GLN A 208 1.61 25.59 -3.55
C GLN A 208 0.53 24.50 -3.36
N ASP A 209 -0.42 24.76 -2.46
CA ASP A 209 -1.53 23.86 -2.14
C ASP A 209 -1.13 22.64 -1.29
N TRP A 210 -0.25 22.85 -0.32
CA TRP A 210 0.08 21.85 0.70
C TRP A 210 -0.31 22.36 2.09
N LEU A 211 -0.61 21.42 2.99
CA LEU A 211 -0.98 21.65 4.38
C LEU A 211 0.08 21.03 5.29
N TRP A 212 0.83 21.88 5.97
CA TRP A 212 1.67 21.51 7.09
C TRP A 212 0.81 21.24 8.32
N ALA A 213 1.15 20.20 9.07
CA ALA A 213 0.48 19.86 10.32
C ALA A 213 1.52 19.46 11.38
N VAL A 214 1.26 19.84 12.63
CA VAL A 214 2.01 19.34 13.80
C VAL A 214 1.15 18.34 14.52
N LEU A 215 1.64 17.11 14.67
CA LEU A 215 0.96 16.02 15.36
C LEU A 215 1.20 16.09 16.87
N GLU A 216 0.35 15.43 17.67
CA GLU A 216 0.43 15.46 19.13
C GLU A 216 1.74 14.91 19.71
N ASN A 217 2.42 14.04 18.97
CA ASN A 217 3.72 13.48 19.33
C ASN A 217 4.89 14.42 18.98
N GLY A 218 4.61 15.60 18.41
CA GLY A 218 5.60 16.59 17.98
C GLY A 218 6.12 16.41 16.56
N ASP A 219 5.64 15.41 15.81
CA ASP A 219 6.00 15.25 14.40
C ASP A 219 5.42 16.34 13.53
N THR A 220 6.19 16.76 12.54
CA THR A 220 5.72 17.59 11.44
C THR A 220 5.34 16.68 10.28
N ALA A 221 4.09 16.83 9.83
CA ALA A 221 3.53 16.13 8.71
C ALA A 221 3.12 17.11 7.61
N LEU A 222 3.04 16.59 6.39
CA LEU A 222 2.81 17.36 5.19
C LEU A 222 1.77 16.64 4.33
N PHE A 223 0.71 17.35 3.96
CA PHE A 223 -0.43 16.82 3.24
C PHE A 223 -0.65 17.57 1.92
N GLN A 224 -1.11 16.86 0.91
CA GLN A 224 -1.62 17.44 -0.32
C GLN A 224 -2.95 16.78 -0.66
N PHE A 225 -3.91 17.61 -1.03
CA PHE A 225 -5.19 17.15 -1.56
C PHE A 225 -5.33 17.64 -3.00
N SER A 226 -5.98 16.82 -3.80
CA SER A 226 -6.50 17.22 -5.11
C SER A 226 -7.60 18.28 -4.95
N THR A 227 -8.00 18.89 -6.06
CA THR A 227 -8.97 19.99 -6.04
C THR A 227 -10.41 19.52 -5.72
N GLY A 228 -10.70 18.23 -5.85
CA GLY A 228 -11.89 17.52 -5.38
C GLY A 228 -11.71 16.89 -3.99
N ASN A 229 -10.79 17.42 -3.17
CA ASN A 229 -10.55 17.03 -1.77
C ASN A 229 -10.12 15.56 -1.54
N THR A 230 -9.69 14.85 -2.58
CA THR A 230 -9.08 13.51 -2.40
C THR A 230 -7.63 13.69 -1.96
N LEU A 231 -7.21 12.99 -0.91
CA LEU A 231 -5.81 13.00 -0.46
C LEU A 231 -4.91 12.40 -1.55
N THR A 232 -3.95 13.18 -2.03
CA THR A 232 -2.99 12.75 -3.06
C THR A 232 -1.62 12.44 -2.50
N TYR A 233 -1.23 13.12 -1.42
CA TYR A 233 0.05 12.93 -0.77
C TYR A 233 -0.08 13.13 0.73
N PHE A 234 0.60 12.27 1.48
CA PHE A 234 0.92 12.50 2.87
C PHE A 234 2.34 12.03 3.16
N GLU A 235 3.03 12.79 4.01
CA GLU A 235 4.31 12.38 4.58
C GLU A 235 4.41 12.84 6.03
N ASN A 236 4.78 11.91 6.93
CA ASN A 236 5.30 12.28 8.24
C ASN A 236 6.79 12.64 8.08
N VAL A 237 7.04 13.91 7.77
CA VAL A 237 8.36 14.43 7.38
C VAL A 237 9.41 14.18 8.47
N THR A 238 9.03 14.41 9.73
CA THR A 238 9.93 14.16 10.88
C THR A 238 10.27 12.68 11.00
N ALA A 239 9.31 11.79 10.79
CA ALA A 239 9.54 10.35 10.87
C ALA A 239 10.40 9.83 9.69
N THR A 240 10.22 10.40 8.49
CA THR A 240 10.98 10.05 7.30
C THR A 240 12.42 10.56 7.38
N GLY A 241 12.66 11.85 7.60
CA GLY A 241 14.00 12.45 7.47
C GLY A 241 14.44 13.34 8.64
N GLY A 242 13.70 13.33 9.75
CA GLY A 242 14.01 14.10 10.93
C GLY A 242 13.92 15.60 10.69
N GLN A 243 14.47 16.37 11.64
CA GLN A 243 14.43 17.83 11.57
C GLN A 243 15.15 18.39 10.32
N ALA A 244 16.24 17.75 9.88
CA ALA A 244 16.98 18.19 8.70
C ALA A 244 16.11 18.17 7.43
N ARG A 245 15.20 17.21 7.30
CA ARG A 245 14.26 17.15 6.18
C ARG A 245 13.15 18.18 6.30
N VAL A 246 12.65 18.42 7.52
CA VAL A 246 11.69 19.50 7.79
C VAL A 246 12.29 20.85 7.38
N ASP A 247 13.51 21.13 7.82
CA ASP A 247 14.22 22.38 7.51
C ASP A 247 14.47 22.52 6.01
N ALA A 248 14.89 21.45 5.32
CA ALA A 248 15.16 21.47 3.88
C ALA A 248 13.89 21.73 3.04
N LEU A 249 12.74 21.18 3.44
CA LEU A 249 11.47 21.43 2.76
C LEU A 249 10.98 22.86 3.00
N HIS A 250 11.12 23.38 4.22
CA HIS A 250 10.81 24.79 4.51
C HIS A 250 11.73 25.77 3.77
N GLU A 251 13.03 25.45 3.65
CA GLU A 251 13.97 26.27 2.87
C GLU A 251 13.60 26.28 1.39
N LYS A 252 13.24 25.12 0.82
CA LYS A 252 12.77 25.04 -0.57
C LYS A 252 11.49 25.85 -0.79
N ASP A 253 10.52 25.76 0.13
CA ASP A 253 9.31 26.58 0.12
C ASP A 253 9.58 28.09 0.20
N ALA A 254 10.71 28.49 0.79
CA ALA A 254 11.12 29.89 0.88
C ALA A 254 11.87 30.37 -0.37
N ILE A 255 12.66 29.51 -1.02
CA ILE A 255 13.46 29.85 -2.21
C ILE A 255 12.59 29.95 -3.47
N ASP A 256 11.56 29.13 -3.58
CA ASP A 256 10.69 29.10 -4.77
C ASP A 256 9.66 30.26 -4.83
N ARG A 257 9.77 31.26 -3.94
CA ARG A 257 8.96 32.50 -3.92
C ARG A 257 9.56 33.61 -4.79
#